data_AF-A0A8J5IXQ9-F1
#
_entry.id   AF-A0A8J5IXQ9-F1
#
_cell.length_a   1.000
_cell.length_b   1.000
_cell.length_c   1.000
_cell.angle_alpha   90.00
_cell.angle_beta   90.00
_cell.angle_gamma   90.00
#
_symmetry.space_group_name_H-M   'P 1'
#
loop_
_entity.id
_entity.type
_entity.pdbx_description
1 polymer ?
#
loop_
_entity_poly.entity_id
_entity_poly.type
_entity_poly.pdbx_seq_one_letter_code
_entity_poly.pdbx_strand_id
1 'polypeptide(L)'
;MDPLQHLVAPRRPLPSPRTKARDGVSKNVFTLPVVHQFEPVLASSPKSYMVANASKKRKESAESVPTADIRTRQSQQQTLDTFSVEELAQHCLDLVISCVKDWGIDPDSLFEALNLCGRHCHGKTAIRVVEEKFNAYATRMNELQGKKSVLTLREEISQELEDFEKLLALRCLNMAVDDAVTVPISELLHIMLKGNLDEEYIRHGLSTVLPIASVGEKHELARKMLYAYANASYGDAFNLTCWSCLDVAENVTVEAARFLDKITRPATDNDNTEGAAKKTNHESIAARALYLLTGSQAVRFLQFLAKVAHFNKSIQKRVLAHLAPYADKYEMHRLTSAICSLEDFSIVTQLFDKYFSIDAVRSCTAVWTQYATLFGDSKSSNAMNDIKEQVEL
;
A
#
# COMPACT_ATOMS: atom_id res chain seq x y z
N MET A 1 37.91 -6.30 6.02
CA MET A 1 37.61 -5.80 4.66
C MET A 1 36.12 -5.55 4.64
N ASP A 2 35.72 -4.29 4.60
CA ASP A 2 34.34 -3.83 4.78
C ASP A 2 33.57 -3.96 3.45
N PRO A 3 32.51 -4.77 3.36
CA PRO A 3 31.82 -5.05 2.09
C PRO A 3 31.02 -3.86 1.52
N LEU A 4 30.99 -2.71 2.22
CA LEU A 4 30.19 -1.53 1.85
C LEU A 4 30.97 -0.41 1.13
N GLN A 5 32.27 -0.57 0.87
CA GLN A 5 33.07 0.48 0.23
C GLN A 5 32.73 0.76 -1.25
N HIS A 6 31.90 -0.06 -1.89
CA HIS A 6 31.50 0.16 -3.29
C HIS A 6 30.26 1.05 -3.47
N LEU A 7 29.52 1.36 -2.40
CA LEU A 7 28.29 2.18 -2.48
C LEU A 7 28.55 3.69 -2.31
N VAL A 8 29.80 4.09 -2.06
CA VAL A 8 30.20 5.50 -1.99
C VAL A 8 31.37 5.74 -2.94
N ALA A 9 31.06 6.09 -4.20
CA ALA A 9 32.06 6.54 -5.16
C ALA A 9 31.73 7.95 -5.69
N PRO A 10 32.76 8.79 -5.94
CA PRO A 10 32.62 10.21 -6.19
C PRO A 10 32.18 10.54 -7.63
N ARG A 11 31.42 11.64 -7.78
CA ARG A 11 30.94 12.19 -9.06
C ARG A 11 32.05 12.27 -10.12
N ARG A 12 31.89 11.55 -11.24
CA ARG A 12 32.61 11.78 -12.51
C ARG A 12 31.66 11.64 -13.72
N PRO A 13 31.95 12.35 -14.83
CA PRO A 13 30.95 12.70 -15.85
C PRO A 13 30.61 11.55 -16.80
N LEU A 14 29.38 11.61 -17.33
CA LEU A 14 28.78 10.66 -18.28
C LEU A 14 29.63 10.46 -19.55
N PRO A 15 29.82 9.21 -20.02
CA PRO A 15 30.22 8.93 -21.38
C PRO A 15 29.01 8.62 -22.29
N SER A 16 29.00 9.25 -23.46
CA SER A 16 28.06 9.06 -24.58
C SER A 16 28.12 7.64 -25.18
N PRO A 17 27.09 7.20 -25.95
CA PRO A 17 26.81 5.79 -26.19
C PRO A 17 27.72 5.18 -27.27
N ARG A 18 28.20 3.96 -27.03
CA ARG A 18 28.88 3.12 -28.05
C ARG A 18 28.02 1.90 -28.38
N THR A 19 27.51 1.89 -29.60
CA THR A 19 26.99 0.75 -30.36
C THR A 19 27.99 -0.40 -30.46
N LYS A 20 27.55 -1.64 -30.19
CA LYS A 20 27.98 -2.85 -30.91
C LYS A 20 26.83 -3.87 -30.99
N ALA A 21 26.66 -4.42 -32.19
CA ALA A 21 25.66 -5.39 -32.58
C ALA A 21 26.25 -6.80 -32.72
N ARG A 22 25.36 -7.82 -32.65
CA ARG A 22 25.38 -9.17 -33.29
C ARG A 22 26.39 -10.19 -32.71
N ASP A 23 26.09 -11.47 -32.51
CA ASP A 23 25.23 -12.46 -33.20
C ASP A 23 24.61 -13.49 -32.20
N GLY A 24 23.33 -13.90 -32.32
CA GLY A 24 22.86 -15.15 -32.96
C GLY A 24 22.26 -16.08 -31.88
N VAL A 25 21.00 -16.56 -31.89
CA VAL A 25 20.28 -17.36 -32.90
C VAL A 25 18.77 -17.11 -32.76
N SER A 26 18.12 -16.83 -33.88
CA SER A 26 16.68 -16.63 -34.03
C SER A 26 15.89 -17.95 -33.98
N LYS A 27 14.80 -17.98 -33.19
CA LYS A 27 13.63 -18.83 -33.48
C LYS A 27 12.56 -17.95 -34.11
N ASN A 28 12.22 -18.24 -35.36
CA ASN A 28 11.14 -17.58 -36.11
C ASN A 28 9.81 -18.32 -35.94
N VAL A 29 8.74 -17.60 -36.30
CA VAL A 29 7.37 -18.01 -36.66
C VAL A 29 6.41 -18.09 -35.43
N PHE A 30 5.42 -17.22 -35.23
CA PHE A 30 4.42 -16.65 -36.15
C PHE A 30 4.20 -15.13 -35.99
N THR A 31 4.05 -14.44 -37.12
CA THR A 31 3.63 -13.04 -37.29
C THR A 31 2.12 -12.92 -37.53
N LEU A 32 1.51 -11.81 -37.07
CA LEU A 32 0.43 -11.03 -37.74
C LEU A 32 0.14 -9.74 -36.91
N PRO A 33 -0.32 -8.62 -37.52
CA PRO A 33 0.40 -7.72 -38.42
C PRO A 33 0.72 -6.35 -37.78
N VAL A 34 1.76 -5.71 -38.34
CA VAL A 34 2.19 -4.33 -38.06
C VAL A 34 1.22 -3.33 -38.69
N VAL A 35 0.77 -2.32 -37.92
CA VAL A 35 0.21 -1.08 -38.46
C VAL A 35 0.76 0.12 -37.68
N HIS A 36 1.64 0.86 -38.38
CA HIS A 36 2.07 2.26 -38.25
C HIS A 36 2.72 2.83 -36.98
N GLN A 37 4.06 2.89 -37.05
CA GLN A 37 4.93 4.09 -36.99
C GLN A 37 4.49 5.30 -36.13
N PHE A 38 5.37 5.64 -35.18
CA PHE A 38 5.42 6.87 -34.40
C PHE A 38 5.56 8.14 -35.25
N GLU A 39 4.86 9.20 -34.86
CA GLU A 39 5.40 10.58 -34.84
C GLU A 39 4.95 11.31 -33.55
N PRO A 40 5.73 12.30 -33.07
CA PRO A 40 5.76 12.72 -31.69
C PRO A 40 4.75 13.85 -31.39
N VAL A 41 3.95 13.72 -30.34
CA VAL A 41 3.12 14.82 -29.83
C VAL A 41 3.49 15.14 -28.40
N LEU A 42 4.06 16.32 -28.25
CA LEU A 42 4.37 17.00 -27.00
C LEU A 42 3.11 17.14 -26.12
N ALA A 43 3.29 16.82 -24.83
CA ALA A 43 2.56 17.33 -23.67
C ALA A 43 1.03 17.55 -23.80
N SER A 44 0.24 16.57 -23.35
CA SER A 44 -1.08 16.87 -22.79
C SER A 44 -1.45 15.88 -21.67
N SER A 45 -2.05 16.43 -20.61
CA SER A 45 -2.45 15.82 -19.32
C SER A 45 -2.97 14.37 -19.35
N PRO A 46 -2.67 13.53 -18.33
CA PRO A 46 -3.16 12.14 -18.21
C PRO A 46 -4.69 11.98 -18.12
N LYS A 47 -5.47 13.06 -18.01
CA LYS A 47 -6.93 12.97 -17.86
C LYS A 47 -7.69 12.56 -19.13
N SER A 48 -7.06 12.59 -20.31
CA SER A 48 -7.79 12.41 -21.57
C SER A 48 -8.03 10.94 -21.96
N TYR A 49 -7.21 9.99 -21.48
CA TYR A 49 -7.30 8.59 -21.91
C TYR A 49 -8.27 7.72 -21.08
N MET A 50 -8.70 8.16 -19.89
CA MET A 50 -9.60 7.38 -19.03
C MET A 50 -11.09 7.68 -19.22
N VAL A 51 -11.45 8.73 -19.97
CA VAL A 51 -12.86 9.17 -20.07
C VAL A 51 -13.61 8.50 -21.23
N ALA A 52 -12.91 7.92 -22.22
CA ALA A 52 -13.56 7.49 -23.46
C ALA A 52 -14.27 6.12 -23.41
N ASN A 53 -14.07 5.30 -22.37
CA ASN A 53 -14.72 3.97 -22.27
C ASN A 53 -15.64 3.79 -21.05
N ALA A 54 -15.94 4.85 -20.30
CA ALA A 54 -16.83 4.78 -19.12
C ALA A 54 -18.33 4.94 -19.44
N SER A 55 -18.70 5.02 -20.72
CA SER A 55 -20.11 5.14 -21.13
C SER A 55 -20.67 3.77 -21.48
N LYS A 56 -21.33 3.11 -20.51
CA LYS A 56 -22.11 1.84 -20.60
C LYS A 56 -21.45 0.58 -20.02
N LYS A 57 -21.01 0.63 -18.77
CA LYS A 57 -21.13 -0.53 -17.87
C LYS A 57 -21.51 -0.05 -16.47
N ARG A 58 -22.39 -0.82 -15.83
CA ARG A 58 -23.20 -0.55 -14.63
C ARG A 58 -22.58 0.42 -13.61
N LYS A 59 -23.42 1.32 -13.09
CA LYS A 59 -23.27 1.93 -11.76
C LYS A 59 -23.12 0.80 -10.74
N GLU A 60 -21.90 0.33 -10.49
CA GLU A 60 -21.58 -0.30 -9.22
C GLU A 60 -21.54 0.83 -8.20
N SER A 61 -22.48 0.78 -7.27
CA SER A 61 -22.73 1.74 -6.21
C SER A 61 -21.45 1.98 -5.39
N ALA A 62 -20.96 3.22 -5.37
CA ALA A 62 -19.81 3.64 -4.58
C ALA A 62 -19.96 3.44 -3.05
N GLU A 63 -21.14 3.00 -2.59
CA GLU A 63 -21.54 2.83 -1.19
C GLU A 63 -21.55 1.37 -0.70
N SER A 64 -21.53 0.37 -1.61
CA SER A 64 -21.39 -1.06 -1.26
C SER A 64 -19.92 -1.50 -1.18
N VAL A 65 -19.02 -0.72 -1.80
CA VAL A 65 -17.57 -0.92 -1.78
C VAL A 65 -16.95 -0.81 -0.37
N PRO A 66 -17.33 0.14 0.50
CA PRO A 66 -16.70 0.31 1.81
C PRO A 66 -16.89 -0.89 2.74
N THR A 67 -18.10 -1.45 2.78
CA THR A 67 -18.45 -2.45 3.81
C THR A 67 -18.05 -3.86 3.41
N ALA A 68 -18.07 -4.16 2.11
CA ALA A 68 -17.54 -5.41 1.60
C ALA A 68 -16.03 -5.48 1.83
N ASP A 69 -15.31 -4.38 1.58
CA ASP A 69 -13.85 -4.33 1.70
C ASP A 69 -13.37 -4.49 3.16
N ILE A 70 -14.04 -3.86 4.14
CA ILE A 70 -13.66 -3.99 5.56
C ILE A 70 -13.94 -5.39 6.11
N ARG A 71 -15.15 -5.92 5.88
CA ARG A 71 -15.54 -7.25 6.36
C ARG A 71 -14.67 -8.32 5.72
N THR A 72 -14.42 -8.23 4.42
CA THR A 72 -13.53 -9.16 3.72
C THR A 72 -12.11 -9.05 4.27
N ARG A 73 -11.55 -7.85 4.46
CA ARG A 73 -10.20 -7.67 5.01
C ARG A 73 -10.06 -8.25 6.42
N GLN A 74 -10.97 -7.95 7.34
CA GLN A 74 -10.86 -8.46 8.70
C GLN A 74 -11.20 -9.93 8.80
N SER A 75 -12.16 -10.43 8.01
CA SER A 75 -12.41 -11.86 7.91
C SER A 75 -11.18 -12.59 7.36
N GLN A 76 -10.52 -12.03 6.35
CA GLN A 76 -9.27 -12.57 5.81
C GLN A 76 -8.17 -12.52 6.86
N GLN A 77 -7.97 -11.38 7.54
CA GLN A 77 -6.94 -11.25 8.58
C GLN A 77 -7.20 -12.21 9.75
N GLN A 78 -8.43 -12.31 10.24
CA GLN A 78 -8.81 -13.27 11.29
C GLN A 78 -8.57 -14.71 10.85
N THR A 79 -8.88 -15.03 9.60
CA THR A 79 -8.62 -16.36 9.04
C THR A 79 -7.12 -16.63 9.03
N LEU A 80 -6.33 -15.70 8.48
CA LEU A 80 -4.87 -15.78 8.42
C LEU A 80 -4.23 -15.88 9.82
N ASP A 81 -4.74 -15.13 10.80
CA ASP A 81 -4.24 -15.13 12.18
C ASP A 81 -4.55 -16.44 12.93
N THR A 82 -5.56 -17.20 12.47
CA THR A 82 -5.91 -18.51 13.03
C THR A 82 -5.19 -19.67 12.36
N PHE A 83 -4.38 -19.41 11.33
CA PHE A 83 -3.69 -20.46 10.60
C PHE A 83 -2.72 -21.24 11.50
N SER A 84 -2.82 -22.56 11.41
CA SER A 84 -1.74 -23.45 11.80
C SER A 84 -0.47 -23.19 11.00
N VAL A 85 0.66 -23.74 11.46
CA VAL A 85 1.94 -23.66 10.74
C VAL A 85 1.79 -24.21 9.32
N GLU A 86 1.08 -25.33 9.17
CA GLU A 86 0.89 -26.03 7.90
C GLU A 86 0.02 -25.25 6.92
N GLU A 87 -1.09 -24.67 7.38
CA GLU A 87 -1.99 -23.84 6.57
C GLU A 87 -1.29 -22.57 6.09
N LEU A 88 -0.59 -21.88 7.00
CA LEU A 88 0.19 -20.69 6.65
C LEU A 88 1.29 -21.03 5.66
N ALA A 89 2.04 -22.11 5.90
CA ALA A 89 3.10 -22.53 5.00
C ALA A 89 2.56 -22.93 3.63
N GLN A 90 1.40 -23.58 3.55
CA GLN A 90 0.80 -23.93 2.26
C GLN A 90 0.34 -22.69 1.50
N HIS A 91 -0.36 -21.76 2.17
CA HIS A 91 -0.81 -20.52 1.56
C HIS A 91 0.37 -19.69 1.02
N CYS A 92 1.43 -19.53 1.82
CA CYS A 92 2.64 -18.85 1.38
C CYS A 92 3.39 -19.60 0.27
N LEU A 93 3.41 -20.94 0.30
CA LEU A 93 4.02 -21.73 -0.77
C LEU A 93 3.29 -21.54 -2.10
N ASP A 94 1.96 -21.48 -2.10
CA ASP A 94 1.18 -21.27 -3.32
C ASP A 94 1.49 -19.89 -3.93
N LEU A 95 1.63 -18.86 -3.09
CA LEU A 95 2.07 -17.52 -3.52
C LEU A 95 3.49 -17.55 -4.10
N VAL A 96 4.44 -18.22 -3.43
CA VAL A 96 5.83 -18.32 -3.89
C VAL A 96 5.95 -19.17 -5.17
N ILE A 97 5.15 -20.21 -5.35
CA ILE A 97 5.13 -20.96 -6.61
C ILE A 97 4.57 -20.08 -7.73
N SER A 98 3.52 -19.29 -7.44
CA SER A 98 2.93 -18.37 -8.42
C SER A 98 3.85 -17.22 -8.81
N CYS A 99 4.84 -16.87 -7.96
CA CYS A 99 5.77 -15.79 -8.24
C CYS A 99 6.82 -16.18 -9.29
N VAL A 100 7.17 -17.47 -9.40
CA VAL A 100 8.11 -17.96 -10.41
C VAL A 100 7.39 -18.09 -11.75
N LYS A 101 7.64 -17.13 -12.64
CA LYS A 101 7.08 -17.10 -14.00
C LYS A 101 8.18 -17.41 -15.02
N ASP A 102 7.79 -17.70 -16.26
CA ASP A 102 8.74 -17.98 -17.36
C ASP A 102 9.75 -16.84 -17.63
N TRP A 103 9.47 -15.63 -17.13
CA TRP A 103 10.25 -14.41 -17.36
C TRP A 103 10.89 -13.81 -16.10
N GLY A 104 10.85 -14.53 -14.96
CA GLY A 104 11.47 -14.12 -13.70
C GLY A 104 10.53 -14.26 -12.49
N ILE A 105 10.97 -13.71 -11.36
CA ILE A 105 10.20 -13.68 -10.10
C ILE A 105 9.31 -12.44 -10.07
N ASP A 106 8.05 -12.62 -9.70
CA ASP A 106 7.15 -11.53 -9.33
C ASP A 106 7.42 -11.06 -7.88
N PRO A 107 8.01 -9.87 -7.68
CA PRO A 107 8.35 -9.39 -6.35
C PRO A 107 7.12 -9.18 -5.47
N ASP A 108 5.97 -8.80 -6.04
CA ASP A 108 4.77 -8.51 -5.27
C ASP A 108 4.25 -9.77 -4.55
N SER A 109 4.09 -10.88 -5.28
CA SER A 109 3.66 -12.16 -4.68
C SER A 109 4.68 -12.74 -3.71
N LEU A 110 5.98 -12.56 -3.99
CA LEU A 110 7.04 -12.98 -3.08
C LEU A 110 6.97 -12.20 -1.75
N PHE A 111 6.94 -10.87 -1.82
CA PHE A 111 6.89 -10.04 -0.63
C PHE A 111 5.57 -10.10 0.10
N GLU A 112 4.46 -10.42 -0.57
CA GLU A 112 3.20 -10.75 0.08
C GLU A 112 3.36 -11.97 1.00
N ALA A 113 3.92 -13.07 0.49
CA ALA A 113 4.18 -14.29 1.27
C ALA A 113 5.17 -14.04 2.42
N LEU A 114 6.30 -13.39 2.13
CA LEU A 114 7.34 -13.14 3.13
C LEU A 114 6.86 -12.17 4.23
N ASN A 115 6.13 -11.12 3.88
CA ASN A 115 5.58 -10.16 4.85
C ASN A 115 4.43 -10.76 5.67
N LEU A 116 3.66 -11.68 5.11
CA LEU A 116 2.65 -12.43 5.86
C LEU A 116 3.33 -13.29 6.94
N CYS A 117 4.34 -14.08 6.55
CA CYS A 117 5.11 -14.84 7.52
C CYS A 117 5.81 -13.94 8.55
N GLY A 118 6.42 -12.83 8.15
CA GLY A 118 7.14 -11.94 9.06
C GLY A 118 6.29 -11.34 10.18
N ARG A 119 4.96 -11.24 9.98
CA ARG A 119 4.01 -10.71 10.96
C ARG A 119 3.30 -11.79 11.79
N HIS A 120 3.28 -13.03 11.32
CA HIS A 120 2.54 -14.11 11.97
C HIS A 120 3.30 -14.70 13.16
N CYS A 121 2.57 -15.15 14.19
CA CYS A 121 3.17 -15.75 15.40
C CYS A 121 3.97 -17.03 15.09
N HIS A 122 3.55 -17.79 14.07
CA HIS A 122 4.23 -18.97 13.54
C HIS A 122 5.22 -18.66 12.38
N GLY A 123 5.51 -17.39 12.14
CA GLY A 123 6.23 -16.89 10.97
C GLY A 123 7.56 -17.58 10.68
N LYS A 124 8.44 -17.68 11.70
CA LYS A 124 9.76 -18.31 11.55
C LYS A 124 9.66 -19.76 11.09
N THR A 125 8.80 -20.53 11.78
CA THR A 125 8.59 -21.95 11.45
C THR A 125 7.98 -22.10 10.07
N ALA A 126 7.00 -21.26 9.72
CA ALA A 126 6.34 -21.30 8.42
C ALA A 126 7.32 -20.99 7.27
N ILE A 127 8.19 -19.97 7.40
CA ILE A 127 9.21 -19.65 6.38
C ILE A 127 10.13 -20.85 6.14
N ARG A 128 10.58 -21.52 7.21
CA ARG A 128 11.43 -22.71 7.08
C ARG A 128 10.71 -23.81 6.29
N VAL A 129 9.45 -24.08 6.61
CA VAL A 129 8.64 -25.10 5.90
C VAL A 129 8.40 -24.70 4.44
N VAL A 130 8.12 -23.41 4.16
CA VAL A 130 7.95 -22.91 2.78
C VAL A 130 9.23 -23.11 1.98
N GLU A 131 10.39 -22.74 2.53
CA GLU A 131 11.68 -22.90 1.84
C GLU A 131 11.97 -24.38 1.55
N GLU A 132 11.78 -25.27 2.52
CA GLU A 132 11.96 -26.72 2.35
C GLU A 132 11.03 -27.30 1.28
N LYS A 133 9.74 -26.96 1.33
CA LYS A 133 8.74 -27.45 0.36
C LYS A 133 8.99 -26.92 -1.05
N PHE A 134 9.37 -25.65 -1.19
CA PHE A 134 9.70 -25.07 -2.48
C PHE A 134 10.93 -25.76 -3.10
N ASN A 135 11.99 -25.99 -2.32
CA ASN A 135 13.18 -26.67 -2.82
C ASN A 135 12.88 -28.12 -3.24
N ALA A 136 12.00 -28.81 -2.51
CA ALA A 136 11.52 -30.13 -2.90
C ALA A 136 10.69 -30.09 -4.20
N TYR A 137 9.84 -29.08 -4.37
CA TYR A 137 9.10 -28.83 -5.62
C TYR A 137 10.05 -28.60 -6.79
N ALA A 138 11.04 -27.71 -6.65
CA ALA A 138 12.02 -27.41 -7.68
C ALA A 138 12.81 -28.66 -8.11
N THR A 139 13.22 -29.49 -7.14
CA THR A 139 13.90 -30.76 -7.41
C THR A 139 13.04 -31.70 -8.25
N ARG A 140 11.78 -31.92 -7.85
CA ARG A 140 10.84 -32.78 -8.60
C ARG A 140 10.56 -32.25 -10.01
N MET A 141 10.40 -30.93 -10.16
CA MET A 141 10.17 -30.31 -11.46
C MET A 141 11.36 -30.51 -12.40
N ASN A 142 12.57 -30.36 -11.89
CA ASN A 142 13.79 -30.58 -12.68
C ASN A 142 13.96 -32.04 -13.10
N GLU A 143 13.63 -32.99 -12.22
CA GLU A 143 13.63 -34.42 -12.53
C GLU A 143 12.62 -34.75 -13.64
N LEU A 144 11.39 -34.22 -13.54
CA LEU A 144 10.35 -34.41 -14.56
C LEU A 144 10.72 -33.80 -15.91
N GLN A 145 11.41 -32.66 -15.93
CA GLN A 145 11.83 -32.01 -17.17
C GLN A 145 13.17 -32.53 -17.72
N GLY A 146 13.92 -33.31 -16.95
CA GLY A 146 15.25 -33.79 -17.32
C GLY A 146 16.31 -32.69 -17.49
N LYS A 147 16.05 -31.49 -16.94
CA LYS A 147 16.95 -30.33 -16.98
C LYS A 147 16.74 -29.45 -15.75
N LYS A 148 17.77 -28.69 -15.33
CA LYS A 148 17.66 -27.72 -14.24
C LYS A 148 16.93 -26.46 -14.75
N SER A 149 15.61 -26.42 -14.59
CA SER A 149 14.74 -25.30 -15.00
C SER A 149 14.32 -24.40 -13.83
N VAL A 150 14.19 -24.96 -12.63
CA VAL A 150 13.81 -24.23 -11.41
C VAL A 150 14.93 -24.40 -10.39
N LEU A 151 15.43 -23.30 -9.85
CA LEU A 151 16.47 -23.29 -8.83
C LEU A 151 15.86 -23.41 -7.43
N THR A 152 16.71 -23.53 -6.41
CA THR A 152 16.25 -23.39 -5.02
C THR A 152 15.73 -21.97 -4.78
N LEU A 153 14.86 -21.76 -3.78
CA LEU A 153 14.24 -20.45 -3.54
C LEU A 153 15.28 -19.33 -3.38
N ARG A 154 16.39 -19.63 -2.69
CA ARG A 154 17.49 -18.67 -2.49
C ARG A 154 18.25 -18.38 -3.78
N GLU A 155 18.45 -19.38 -4.62
CA GLU A 155 19.11 -19.22 -5.92
C GLU A 155 18.23 -18.41 -6.87
N GLU A 156 16.92 -18.70 -6.93
CA GLU A 156 15.92 -17.91 -7.67
C GLU A 156 15.98 -16.45 -7.24
N ILE A 157 15.81 -16.16 -5.95
CA ILE A 157 15.90 -14.79 -5.40
C ILE A 157 17.25 -14.14 -5.74
N SER A 158 18.34 -14.90 -5.68
CA SER A 158 19.67 -14.36 -5.92
C SER A 158 19.95 -14.06 -7.38
N GLN A 159 19.28 -14.75 -8.30
CA GLN A 159 19.42 -14.58 -9.73
C GLN A 159 18.50 -13.48 -10.27
N GLU A 160 17.24 -13.44 -9.80
CA GLU A 160 16.20 -12.61 -10.39
C GLU A 160 15.99 -11.27 -9.69
N LEU A 161 16.27 -11.16 -8.38
CA LEU A 161 16.14 -9.88 -7.66
C LEU A 161 17.47 -9.13 -7.60
N GLU A 162 17.39 -7.81 -7.71
CA GLU A 162 18.54 -6.92 -7.63
C GLU A 162 18.58 -6.13 -6.30
N ASP A 163 19.78 -5.68 -5.95
CA ASP A 163 20.05 -4.70 -4.89
C ASP A 163 19.24 -4.88 -3.59
N PHE A 164 18.27 -3.99 -3.35
CA PHE A 164 17.53 -3.90 -2.09
C PHE A 164 16.49 -5.00 -1.91
N GLU A 165 15.78 -5.40 -2.98
CA GLU A 165 14.79 -6.46 -2.90
C GLU A 165 15.44 -7.79 -2.56
N LYS A 166 16.57 -8.10 -3.19
CA LYS A 166 17.37 -9.28 -2.86
C LYS A 166 17.82 -9.27 -1.40
N LEU A 167 18.34 -8.13 -0.93
CA LEU A 167 18.73 -7.95 0.47
C LEU A 167 17.55 -8.21 1.43
N LEU A 168 16.39 -7.64 1.13
CA LEU A 168 15.17 -7.76 1.92
C LEU A 168 14.64 -9.20 1.93
N ALA A 169 14.55 -9.84 0.77
CA ALA A 169 14.05 -11.21 0.64
C ALA A 169 14.95 -12.21 1.36
N LEU A 170 16.28 -12.13 1.16
CA LEU A 170 17.24 -13.00 1.85
C LEU A 170 17.23 -12.77 3.36
N ARG A 171 17.04 -11.52 3.81
CA ARG A 171 16.86 -11.23 5.24
C ARG A 171 15.63 -11.95 5.80
N CYS A 172 14.50 -11.88 5.10
CA CYS A 172 13.28 -12.57 5.54
C CYS A 172 13.47 -14.08 5.64
N LEU A 173 14.15 -14.70 4.68
CA LEU A 173 14.49 -16.13 4.76
C LEU A 173 15.43 -16.45 5.93
N ASN A 174 16.42 -15.59 6.18
CA ASN A 174 17.37 -15.78 7.27
C ASN A 174 16.71 -15.62 8.67
N MET A 175 15.57 -14.93 8.79
CA MET A 175 14.84 -14.86 10.07
C MET A 175 14.37 -16.23 10.58
N ALA A 176 14.24 -17.22 9.71
CA ALA A 176 13.86 -18.58 10.04
C ALA A 176 15.03 -19.45 10.53
N VAL A 177 16.26 -18.92 10.49
CA VAL A 177 17.48 -19.62 10.89
C VAL A 177 18.02 -18.97 12.16
N ASP A 178 18.03 -19.70 13.27
CA ASP A 178 18.28 -19.14 14.61
C ASP A 178 19.65 -18.44 14.76
N ASP A 179 20.66 -18.83 13.99
CA ASP A 179 22.02 -18.27 14.03
C ASP A 179 22.40 -17.44 12.79
N ALA A 180 21.45 -17.12 11.90
CA ALA A 180 21.78 -16.36 10.70
C ALA A 180 22.01 -14.88 11.01
N VAL A 181 23.18 -14.38 10.59
CA VAL A 181 23.45 -12.93 10.58
C VAL A 181 22.52 -12.28 9.55
N THR A 182 21.68 -11.37 10.03
CA THR A 182 20.74 -10.61 9.20
C THR A 182 21.02 -9.13 9.30
N VAL A 183 20.73 -8.41 8.21
CA VAL A 183 20.78 -6.94 8.21
C VAL A 183 19.77 -6.40 9.24
N PRO A 184 20.21 -5.53 10.16
CA PRO A 184 19.32 -4.89 11.12
C PRO A 184 18.19 -4.13 10.41
N ILE A 185 16.98 -4.18 10.99
CA ILE A 185 15.82 -3.45 10.44
C ILE A 185 16.10 -1.92 10.42
N SER A 186 16.88 -1.42 11.39
CA SER A 186 17.30 -0.01 11.43
C SER A 186 18.16 0.39 10.23
N GLU A 187 18.99 -0.51 9.74
CA GLU A 187 19.82 -0.28 8.55
C GLU A 187 18.94 -0.29 7.28
N LEU A 188 17.98 -1.22 7.18
CA LEU A 188 16.99 -1.19 6.10
C LEU A 188 16.19 0.11 6.10
N LEU A 189 15.74 0.57 7.26
CA LEU A 189 15.02 1.85 7.40
C LEU A 189 15.90 3.02 6.97
N HIS A 190 17.17 3.04 7.36
CA HIS A 190 18.12 4.06 6.92
C HIS A 190 18.27 4.09 5.39
N ILE A 191 18.43 2.92 4.77
CA ILE A 191 18.52 2.77 3.32
C ILE A 191 17.22 3.23 2.64
N MET A 192 16.05 2.86 3.14
CA MET A 192 14.75 3.29 2.59
C MET A 192 14.54 4.81 2.70
N LEU A 193 15.06 5.46 3.74
CA LEU A 193 14.91 6.90 3.95
C LEU A 193 15.94 7.71 3.15
N LYS A 194 17.20 7.29 3.15
CA LYS A 194 18.35 8.09 2.65
C LYS A 194 19.01 7.52 1.41
N GLY A 195 18.79 6.25 1.11
CA GLY A 195 19.30 5.60 -0.10
C GLY A 195 18.61 6.13 -1.36
N ASN A 196 19.33 6.00 -2.48
CA ASN A 196 18.80 6.26 -3.82
C ASN A 196 18.06 5.01 -4.32
N LEU A 197 16.93 4.72 -3.69
CA LEU A 197 16.07 3.59 -4.04
C LEU A 197 14.83 4.07 -4.80
N ASP A 198 14.36 3.24 -5.73
CA ASP A 198 13.03 3.38 -6.30
C ASP A 198 11.96 3.23 -5.21
N GLU A 199 10.90 4.03 -5.28
CA GLU A 199 9.80 3.96 -4.34
C GLU A 199 9.05 2.62 -4.39
N GLU A 200 9.12 1.88 -5.49
CA GLU A 200 8.62 0.50 -5.56
C GLU A 200 9.33 -0.42 -4.55
N TYR A 201 10.66 -0.36 -4.47
CA TYR A 201 11.43 -1.15 -3.50
C TYR A 201 11.13 -0.75 -2.05
N ILE A 202 10.89 0.55 -1.83
CA ILE A 202 10.47 1.06 -0.52
C ILE A 202 9.13 0.43 -0.13
N ARG A 203 8.18 0.33 -1.06
CA ARG A 203 6.86 -0.28 -0.82
C ARG A 203 6.96 -1.72 -0.30
N HIS A 204 7.83 -2.54 -0.87
CA HIS A 204 8.01 -3.93 -0.41
C HIS A 204 8.60 -4.03 1.01
N GLY A 205 9.47 -3.10 1.38
CA GLY A 205 10.14 -3.05 2.68
C GLY A 205 9.29 -2.49 3.83
N LEU A 206 8.16 -1.82 3.54
CA LEU A 206 7.38 -1.10 4.56
C LEU A 206 6.98 -1.98 5.75
N SER A 207 6.40 -3.16 5.50
CA SER A 207 5.96 -4.08 6.56
C SER A 207 7.09 -4.46 7.52
N THR A 208 8.33 -4.49 7.03
CA THR A 208 9.51 -4.83 7.83
C THR A 208 9.97 -3.67 8.71
N VAL A 209 9.93 -2.44 8.20
CA VAL A 209 10.51 -1.27 8.91
C VAL A 209 9.53 -0.46 9.74
N LEU A 210 8.24 -0.46 9.37
CA LEU A 210 7.20 0.31 10.08
C LEU A 210 7.11 0.02 11.59
N PRO A 211 7.32 -1.22 12.10
CA PRO A 211 7.27 -1.48 13.53
C PRO A 211 8.33 -0.73 14.36
N ILE A 212 9.47 -0.38 13.75
CA ILE A 212 10.56 0.34 14.45
C ILE A 212 10.64 1.82 14.07
N ALA A 213 9.95 2.23 13.00
CA ALA A 213 10.01 3.57 12.48
C ALA A 213 9.32 4.56 13.42
N SER A 214 9.99 5.68 13.71
CA SER A 214 9.40 6.80 14.42
C SER A 214 8.33 7.51 13.58
N VAL A 215 7.49 8.32 14.22
CA VAL A 215 6.47 9.15 13.53
C VAL A 215 7.06 10.03 12.43
N GLY A 216 8.29 10.54 12.61
CA GLY A 216 8.97 11.33 11.59
C GLY A 216 9.35 10.50 10.35
N GLU A 217 9.81 9.29 10.58
CA GLU A 217 10.22 8.36 9.52
C GLU A 217 8.98 7.79 8.80
N LYS A 218 7.92 7.42 9.53
CA LYS A 218 6.63 7.05 8.94
C LYS A 218 6.05 8.16 8.07
N HIS A 219 6.13 9.41 8.52
CA HIS A 219 5.70 10.57 7.72
C HIS A 219 6.48 10.69 6.41
N GLU A 220 7.79 10.50 6.45
CA GLU A 220 8.64 10.56 5.27
C GLU A 220 8.37 9.39 4.30
N LEU A 221 8.19 8.17 4.81
CA LEU A 221 7.80 7.01 4.01
C LEU A 221 6.43 7.23 3.35
N ALA A 222 5.44 7.72 4.11
CA ALA A 222 4.11 8.07 3.57
C ALA A 222 4.20 9.13 2.46
N ARG A 223 5.07 10.13 2.63
CA ARG A 223 5.35 11.15 1.62
C ARG A 223 5.88 10.52 0.35
N LYS A 224 6.89 9.64 0.43
CA LYS A 224 7.45 8.95 -0.75
C LYS A 224 6.36 8.17 -1.52
N MET A 225 5.52 7.41 -0.81
CA MET A 225 4.44 6.63 -1.44
C MET A 225 3.44 7.51 -2.22
N LEU A 226 3.06 8.66 -1.69
CA LEU A 226 2.09 9.55 -2.36
C LEU A 226 2.71 10.43 -3.44
N TYR A 227 4.00 10.76 -3.32
CA TYR A 227 4.69 11.55 -4.34
C TYR A 227 5.03 10.70 -5.57
N ALA A 228 5.42 9.44 -5.37
CA ALA A 228 5.66 8.47 -6.42
C ALA A 228 4.41 7.66 -6.83
N TYR A 229 3.21 8.09 -6.39
CA TYR A 229 1.98 7.36 -6.61
C TYR A 229 1.76 7.04 -8.11
N ALA A 230 1.87 5.76 -8.46
CA ALA A 230 1.67 5.27 -9.81
C ALA A 230 0.35 4.50 -9.97
N ASN A 231 -0.05 3.74 -8.94
CA ASN A 231 -1.19 2.83 -8.99
C ASN A 231 -1.76 2.55 -7.57
N ALA A 232 -2.73 1.62 -7.50
CA ALA A 232 -3.40 1.25 -6.25
C ALA A 232 -2.44 0.71 -5.16
N SER A 233 -1.35 0.02 -5.52
CA SER A 233 -0.41 -0.56 -4.54
C SER A 233 0.34 0.50 -3.75
N TYR A 234 0.59 1.68 -4.32
CA TYR A 234 1.11 2.84 -3.59
C TYR A 234 0.09 3.40 -2.59
N GLY A 235 -1.20 3.31 -2.94
CA GLY A 235 -2.30 3.64 -2.03
C GLY A 235 -2.38 2.66 -0.85
N ASP A 236 -2.24 1.37 -1.13
CA ASP A 236 -2.13 0.33 -0.10
C ASP A 236 -0.92 0.57 0.81
N ALA A 237 0.23 0.92 0.24
CA ALA A 237 1.46 1.23 0.96
C ALA A 237 1.31 2.44 1.89
N PHE A 238 0.67 3.49 1.41
CA PHE A 238 0.33 4.66 2.21
C PHE A 238 -0.65 4.31 3.35
N ASN A 239 -1.70 3.56 3.04
CA ASN A 239 -2.65 3.10 4.05
C ASN A 239 -1.98 2.19 5.07
N LEU A 240 -1.11 1.26 4.66
CA LEU A 240 -0.31 0.43 5.57
C LEU A 240 0.47 1.29 6.55
N THR A 241 1.09 2.38 6.07
CA THR A 241 1.81 3.34 6.94
C THR A 241 0.87 4.00 7.93
N CYS A 242 -0.31 4.48 7.49
CA CYS A 242 -1.30 5.10 8.37
C CYS A 242 -1.78 4.13 9.47
N TRP A 243 -2.16 2.93 9.08
CA TRP A 243 -2.71 1.91 9.97
C TRP A 243 -1.63 1.31 10.90
N SER A 244 -0.36 1.31 10.50
CA SER A 244 0.76 0.91 11.38
C SER A 244 0.98 1.82 12.59
N CYS A 245 0.32 2.98 12.64
CA CYS A 245 0.36 3.86 13.81
C CYS A 245 -0.70 3.48 14.86
N LEU A 246 -1.67 2.63 14.53
CA LEU A 246 -2.65 2.11 15.48
C LEU A 246 -2.05 0.94 16.27
N ASP A 247 -2.71 0.54 17.37
CA ASP A 247 -2.30 -0.69 18.08
C ASP A 247 -2.75 -1.95 17.30
N VAL A 248 -2.40 -3.12 17.84
CA VAL A 248 -2.74 -4.42 17.21
C VAL A 248 -4.26 -4.65 17.12
N ALA A 249 -5.04 -4.06 18.04
CA ALA A 249 -6.50 -4.10 18.01
C ALA A 249 -7.10 -2.92 17.18
N GLU A 250 -6.26 -2.24 16.40
CA GLU A 250 -6.58 -1.06 15.61
C GLU A 250 -7.08 0.14 16.44
N ASN A 251 -6.87 0.19 17.76
CA ASN A 251 -7.25 1.34 18.59
C ASN A 251 -6.37 2.57 18.32
N VAL A 252 -6.93 3.75 18.60
CA VAL A 252 -6.23 5.03 18.43
C VAL A 252 -5.11 5.15 19.45
N THR A 253 -3.89 5.41 18.97
CA THR A 253 -2.71 5.66 19.82
C THR A 253 -2.28 7.13 19.75
N VAL A 254 -1.39 7.53 20.68
CA VAL A 254 -0.71 8.83 20.60
C VAL A 254 0.13 8.95 19.33
N GLU A 255 0.68 7.84 18.85
CA GLU A 255 1.47 7.79 17.62
C GLU A 255 0.60 8.13 16.40
N ALA A 256 -0.58 7.49 16.29
CA ALA A 256 -1.56 7.77 15.23
C ALA A 256 -1.98 9.24 15.22
N ALA A 257 -2.24 9.82 16.40
CA ALA A 257 -2.61 11.23 16.51
C ALA A 257 -1.47 12.17 16.07
N ARG A 258 -0.22 11.89 16.48
CA ARG A 258 0.96 12.68 16.05
C ARG A 258 1.21 12.53 14.56
N PHE A 259 1.02 11.35 14.01
CA PHE A 259 1.14 11.10 12.58
C PHE A 259 0.07 11.86 11.80
N LEU A 260 -1.21 11.76 12.22
CA LEU A 260 -2.31 12.51 11.61
C LEU A 260 -2.10 14.03 11.69
N ASP A 261 -1.61 14.54 12.82
CA ASP A 261 -1.22 15.93 12.99
C ASP A 261 -0.16 16.35 11.97
N LYS A 262 0.88 15.55 11.74
CA LYS A 262 1.91 15.84 10.73
C LYS A 262 1.36 15.83 9.30
N ILE A 263 0.65 14.77 8.88
CA ILE A 263 0.19 14.66 7.49
C ILE A 263 -0.91 15.68 7.13
N THR A 264 -1.60 16.24 8.12
CA THR A 264 -2.65 17.27 7.90
C THR A 264 -2.10 18.69 7.91
N ARG A 265 -0.89 18.92 8.43
CA ARG A 265 -0.26 20.25 8.37
C ARG A 265 0.20 20.55 6.94
N PRO A 266 0.03 21.78 6.45
CA PRO A 266 0.65 22.20 5.20
C PRO A 266 2.17 22.05 5.36
N ALA A 267 2.85 21.71 4.27
CA ALA A 267 4.31 21.73 4.24
C ALA A 267 4.76 23.19 4.46
N THR A 268 5.09 23.52 5.70
CA THR A 268 5.76 24.79 6.05
C THR A 268 7.25 24.57 5.85
N ASP A 269 7.88 25.44 5.04
CA ASP A 269 9.33 25.52 4.85
C ASP A 269 10.04 25.68 6.21
N ASN A 270 10.38 24.55 6.83
CA ASN A 270 11.18 24.46 8.04
C ASN A 270 12.37 23.52 7.81
N ASP A 271 12.89 23.51 6.58
CA ASP A 271 14.23 23.01 6.28
C ASP A 271 15.03 24.17 5.69
N ASN A 272 16.07 24.58 6.43
CA ASN A 272 17.08 25.55 6.04
C ASN A 272 17.92 25.06 4.85
N THR A 273 17.29 24.91 3.68
CA THR A 273 18.00 24.65 2.42
C THR A 273 17.69 25.76 1.44
N GLU A 274 18.57 26.76 1.44
CA GLU A 274 18.72 27.75 0.38
C GLU A 274 18.99 27.01 -0.94
N GLY A 275 18.14 27.23 -1.96
CA GLY A 275 18.40 26.65 -3.28
C GLY A 275 17.22 26.65 -4.25
N ALA A 276 16.94 27.83 -4.80
CA ALA A 276 16.14 28.15 -5.98
C ALA A 276 15.37 27.05 -6.75
N ALA A 277 14.07 27.35 -6.90
CA ALA A 277 13.21 27.09 -8.06
C ALA A 277 12.46 25.75 -8.14
N LYS A 278 11.23 25.72 -7.59
CA LYS A 278 9.97 25.89 -8.35
C LYS A 278 8.75 25.71 -7.45
N LYS A 279 7.80 26.63 -7.59
CA LYS A 279 6.42 26.56 -7.09
C LYS A 279 5.79 25.19 -7.41
N THR A 280 5.60 24.33 -6.43
CA THR A 280 4.67 23.20 -6.52
C THR A 280 4.02 22.99 -5.15
N ASN A 281 2.83 23.55 -5.00
CA ASN A 281 1.77 23.27 -4.02
C ASN A 281 2.19 23.07 -2.55
N HIS A 282 1.85 24.06 -1.72
CA HIS A 282 1.73 23.97 -0.25
C HIS A 282 0.61 23.00 0.18
N GLU A 283 0.60 21.80 -0.36
CA GLU A 283 -0.45 20.80 -0.14
C GLU A 283 0.04 19.80 0.90
N SER A 284 -0.76 19.59 1.94
CA SER A 284 -0.47 18.59 2.96
C SER A 284 -0.50 17.18 2.36
N ILE A 285 0.17 16.21 3.00
CA ILE A 285 0.12 14.81 2.58
C ILE A 285 -1.32 14.30 2.57
N ALA A 286 -2.14 14.70 3.55
CA ALA A 286 -3.54 14.34 3.61
C ALA A 286 -4.36 14.90 2.44
N ALA A 287 -4.13 16.15 2.04
CA ALA A 287 -4.82 16.75 0.89
C ALA A 287 -4.46 16.02 -0.41
N ARG A 288 -3.16 15.70 -0.60
CA ARG A 288 -2.70 14.90 -1.75
C ARG A 288 -3.30 13.49 -1.75
N ALA A 289 -3.40 12.85 -0.59
CA ALA A 289 -4.04 11.54 -0.47
C ALA A 289 -5.52 11.59 -0.87
N LEU A 290 -6.28 12.58 -0.39
CA LEU A 290 -7.70 12.76 -0.77
C LEU A 290 -7.87 13.05 -2.27
N TYR A 291 -6.88 13.68 -2.90
CA TYR A 291 -6.89 13.95 -4.33
C TYR A 291 -6.59 12.70 -5.18
N LEU A 292 -5.62 11.88 -4.76
CA LEU A 292 -5.10 10.76 -5.55
C LEU A 292 -5.83 9.44 -5.32
N LEU A 293 -6.18 9.14 -4.06
CA LEU A 293 -6.72 7.83 -3.71
C LEU A 293 -8.14 7.66 -4.27
N THR A 294 -8.41 6.48 -4.80
CA THR A 294 -9.73 6.08 -5.31
C THR A 294 -10.06 4.66 -4.86
N GLY A 295 -11.32 4.25 -5.01
CA GLY A 295 -11.78 2.90 -4.64
C GLY A 295 -11.55 2.58 -3.15
N SER A 296 -11.14 1.35 -2.88
CA SER A 296 -10.82 0.84 -1.52
C SER A 296 -9.81 1.72 -0.79
N GLN A 297 -8.78 2.23 -1.49
CA GLN A 297 -7.73 3.02 -0.85
C GLN A 297 -8.22 4.35 -0.29
N ALA A 298 -9.14 5.01 -1.00
CA ALA A 298 -9.77 6.23 -0.52
C ALA A 298 -10.61 5.95 0.73
N VAL A 299 -11.39 4.87 0.72
CA VAL A 299 -12.21 4.45 1.85
C VAL A 299 -11.36 4.17 3.07
N ARG A 300 -10.27 3.39 2.93
CA ARG A 300 -9.35 3.06 4.03
C ARG A 300 -8.71 4.29 4.65
N PHE A 301 -8.38 5.29 3.83
CA PHE A 301 -7.83 6.54 4.34
C PHE A 301 -8.90 7.38 5.06
N LEU A 302 -10.10 7.49 4.51
CA LEU A 302 -11.23 8.19 5.15
C LEU A 302 -11.60 7.57 6.50
N GLN A 303 -11.51 6.24 6.64
CA GLN A 303 -11.66 5.55 7.91
C GLN A 303 -10.57 5.93 8.90
N PHE A 304 -9.31 5.92 8.48
CA PHE A 304 -8.22 6.36 9.35
C PHE A 304 -8.45 7.79 9.86
N LEU A 305 -8.89 8.70 8.98
CA LEU A 305 -9.26 10.08 9.37
C LEU A 305 -10.39 10.08 10.40
N ALA A 306 -11.49 9.37 10.13
CA ALA A 306 -12.63 9.25 11.05
C ALA A 306 -12.24 8.67 12.41
N LYS A 307 -11.31 7.71 12.48
CA LYS A 307 -10.88 7.09 13.74
C LYS A 307 -10.08 8.06 14.59
N VAL A 308 -9.08 8.69 13.98
CA VAL A 308 -8.02 9.38 14.72
C VAL A 308 -8.35 10.86 14.96
N ALA A 309 -9.23 11.47 14.15
CA ALA A 309 -9.57 12.89 14.25
C ALA A 309 -10.08 13.32 15.64
N HIS A 310 -10.72 12.42 16.39
CA HIS A 310 -11.31 12.72 17.71
C HIS A 310 -10.26 12.88 18.83
N PHE A 311 -8.99 12.50 18.59
CA PHE A 311 -7.94 12.60 19.60
C PHE A 311 -7.67 14.05 20.04
N ASN A 312 -7.83 15.02 19.13
CA ASN A 312 -7.61 16.43 19.44
C ASN A 312 -8.49 17.34 18.56
N LYS A 313 -9.18 18.30 19.17
CA LYS A 313 -10.05 19.26 18.45
C LYS A 313 -9.34 20.06 17.35
N SER A 314 -8.04 20.35 17.49
CA SER A 314 -7.26 21.01 16.45
C SER A 314 -7.02 20.12 15.23
N ILE A 315 -6.76 18.82 15.46
CA ILE A 315 -6.64 17.81 14.39
C ILE A 315 -8.00 17.65 13.71
N GLN A 316 -9.07 17.47 14.49
CA GLN A 316 -10.45 17.37 14.00
C GLN A 316 -10.80 18.52 13.03
N LYS A 317 -10.54 19.78 13.44
CA LYS A 317 -10.78 20.96 12.60
C LYS A 317 -10.00 20.92 11.28
N ARG A 318 -8.73 20.51 11.30
CA ARG A 318 -7.92 20.40 10.07
C ARG A 318 -8.40 19.27 9.17
N VAL A 319 -8.78 18.12 9.73
CA VAL A 319 -9.36 17.01 8.96
C VAL A 319 -10.63 17.46 8.26
N LEU A 320 -11.54 18.13 8.97
CA LEU A 320 -12.77 18.68 8.37
C LEU A 320 -12.46 19.70 7.26
N ALA A 321 -11.46 20.56 7.45
CA ALA A 321 -11.03 21.50 6.41
C ALA A 321 -10.49 20.80 5.15
N HIS A 322 -9.81 19.66 5.30
CA HIS A 322 -9.35 18.84 4.16
C HIS A 322 -10.49 18.10 3.46
N LEU A 323 -11.53 17.69 4.18
CA LEU A 323 -12.70 16.99 3.62
C LEU A 323 -13.68 17.91 2.90
N ALA A 324 -13.81 19.16 3.37
CA ALA A 324 -14.80 20.11 2.87
C ALA A 324 -14.82 20.29 1.34
N PRO A 325 -13.69 20.41 0.61
CA PRO A 325 -13.69 20.57 -0.85
C PRO A 325 -14.30 19.40 -1.63
N TYR A 326 -14.33 18.21 -1.02
CA TYR A 326 -14.80 16.97 -1.62
C TYR A 326 -16.21 16.60 -1.17
N ALA A 327 -16.66 17.13 -0.03
CA ALA A 327 -17.96 16.84 0.58
C ALA A 327 -19.14 17.25 -0.31
N ASP A 328 -19.01 18.23 -1.21
CA ASP A 328 -20.10 18.56 -2.13
C ASP A 328 -20.34 17.50 -3.20
N LYS A 329 -19.27 16.80 -3.61
CA LYS A 329 -19.30 15.87 -4.74
C LYS A 329 -19.43 14.42 -4.32
N TYR A 330 -18.87 14.05 -3.18
CA TYR A 330 -18.70 12.65 -2.78
C TYR A 330 -19.37 12.36 -1.45
N GLU A 331 -20.32 11.42 -1.45
CA GLU A 331 -21.09 11.00 -0.28
C GLU A 331 -20.19 10.48 0.85
N MET A 332 -19.19 9.67 0.52
CA MET A 332 -18.24 9.16 1.51
C MET A 332 -17.52 10.27 2.27
N HIS A 333 -17.20 11.39 1.61
CA HIS A 333 -16.57 12.53 2.30
C HIS A 333 -17.56 13.26 3.22
N ARG A 334 -18.85 13.30 2.87
CA ARG A 334 -19.90 13.82 3.77
C ARG A 334 -20.09 12.94 4.98
N LEU A 335 -20.20 11.62 4.79
CA LEU A 335 -20.30 10.65 5.87
C LEU A 335 -19.09 10.74 6.81
N THR A 336 -17.87 10.75 6.26
CA THR A 336 -16.65 10.92 7.06
C THR A 336 -16.66 12.25 7.80
N SER A 337 -17.10 13.35 7.17
CA SER A 337 -17.21 14.65 7.85
C SER A 337 -18.20 14.61 9.01
N ALA A 338 -19.37 13.97 8.82
CA ALA A 338 -20.38 13.81 9.86
C ALA A 338 -19.84 12.98 11.04
N ILE A 339 -19.18 11.86 10.76
CA ILE A 339 -18.55 11.02 11.80
C ILE A 339 -17.46 11.80 12.52
N CYS A 340 -16.55 12.44 11.78
CA CYS A 340 -15.50 13.30 12.32
C CYS A 340 -16.04 14.45 13.17
N SER A 341 -17.30 14.89 12.98
CA SER A 341 -17.92 15.97 13.74
C SER A 341 -18.67 15.51 14.98
N LEU A 342 -18.80 14.19 15.22
CA LEU A 342 -19.42 13.68 16.44
C LEU A 342 -18.64 14.09 17.68
N GLU A 343 -19.36 14.53 18.71
CA GLU A 343 -18.76 14.90 20.00
C GLU A 343 -18.50 13.68 20.89
N ASP A 344 -19.38 12.68 20.80
CA ASP A 344 -19.28 11.44 21.57
C ASP A 344 -18.41 10.40 20.83
N PHE A 345 -17.19 10.21 21.34
CA PHE A 345 -16.25 9.23 20.79
C PHE A 345 -16.71 7.79 20.98
N SER A 346 -17.57 7.49 21.96
CA SER A 346 -18.06 6.13 22.17
C SER A 346 -18.88 5.62 20.98
N ILE A 347 -19.62 6.53 20.33
CA ILE A 347 -20.37 6.24 19.10
C ILE A 347 -19.41 5.89 17.97
N VAL A 348 -18.32 6.65 17.84
CA VAL A 348 -17.29 6.40 16.82
C VAL A 348 -16.66 5.03 17.04
N THR A 349 -16.27 4.70 18.28
CA THR A 349 -15.72 3.38 18.61
C THR A 349 -16.70 2.26 18.27
N GLN A 350 -17.98 2.38 18.62
CA GLN A 350 -19.00 1.38 18.27
C GLN A 350 -19.16 1.20 16.76
N LEU A 351 -19.05 2.27 15.98
CA LEU A 351 -19.08 2.19 14.51
C LEU A 351 -17.84 1.47 13.98
N PHE A 352 -16.66 1.69 14.57
CA PHE A 352 -15.44 0.95 14.24
C PHE A 352 -15.54 -0.54 14.61
N ASP A 353 -16.07 -0.85 15.79
CA ASP A 353 -16.27 -2.23 16.26
C ASP A 353 -17.25 -2.99 15.36
N LYS A 354 -18.22 -2.26 14.77
CA LYS A 354 -19.15 -2.77 13.75
C LYS A 354 -18.68 -2.53 12.32
N TYR A 355 -17.41 -2.18 12.15
CA TYR A 355 -16.72 -2.12 10.86
C TYR A 355 -17.36 -1.18 9.84
N PHE A 356 -17.96 -0.07 10.31
CA PHE A 356 -18.75 0.83 9.48
C PHE A 356 -19.77 0.10 8.59
N SER A 357 -20.29 -1.05 9.05
CA SER A 357 -21.30 -1.76 8.29
C SER A 357 -22.48 -0.85 7.96
N ILE A 358 -23.09 -1.07 6.80
CA ILE A 358 -24.20 -0.25 6.30
C ILE A 358 -25.28 -0.17 7.37
N ASP A 359 -25.61 -1.31 8.00
CA ASP A 359 -26.56 -1.39 9.08
C ASP A 359 -26.15 -0.57 10.31
N ALA A 360 -24.88 -0.60 10.70
CA ALA A 360 -24.38 0.16 11.84
C ALA A 360 -24.42 1.67 11.60
N VAL A 361 -24.03 2.13 10.41
CA VAL A 361 -24.10 3.54 10.04
C VAL A 361 -25.55 3.98 9.88
N ARG A 362 -26.40 3.17 9.22
CA ARG A 362 -27.83 3.47 9.01
C ARG A 362 -28.61 3.56 10.32
N SER A 363 -28.34 2.65 11.25
CA SER A 363 -29.02 2.63 12.56
C SER A 363 -28.50 3.68 13.55
N CYS A 364 -27.37 4.33 13.24
CA CYS A 364 -26.79 5.35 14.10
C CYS A 364 -27.44 6.72 13.88
N THR A 365 -28.48 7.03 14.66
CA THR A 365 -29.19 8.31 14.59
C THR A 365 -28.26 9.52 14.77
N ALA A 366 -27.27 9.43 15.65
CA ALA A 366 -26.31 10.51 15.90
C ALA A 366 -25.53 10.91 14.64
N VAL A 367 -25.11 9.94 13.82
CA VAL A 367 -24.43 10.21 12.54
C VAL A 367 -25.34 10.98 11.60
N TRP A 368 -26.60 10.56 11.45
CA TRP A 368 -27.54 11.19 10.52
C TRP A 368 -28.00 12.58 10.99
N THR A 369 -28.15 12.79 12.30
CA THR A 369 -28.40 14.11 12.87
C THR A 369 -27.23 15.05 12.60
N GLN A 370 -26.00 14.58 12.80
CA GLN A 370 -24.81 15.38 12.51
C GLN A 370 -24.66 15.64 11.00
N TYR A 371 -24.97 14.65 10.17
CA TYR A 371 -24.98 14.78 8.73
C TYR A 371 -25.97 15.86 8.26
N ALA A 372 -27.22 15.79 8.75
CA ALA A 372 -28.25 16.77 8.43
C ALA A 372 -27.85 18.18 8.88
N THR A 373 -27.21 18.30 10.04
CA THR A 373 -26.68 19.57 10.55
C THR A 373 -25.62 20.18 9.63
N LEU A 374 -24.76 19.36 9.02
CA LEU A 374 -23.68 19.83 8.15
C LEU A 374 -24.11 20.07 6.70
N PHE A 375 -25.03 19.27 6.17
CA PHE A 375 -25.33 19.21 4.73
C PHE A 375 -26.81 19.44 4.38
N GLY A 376 -27.69 19.56 5.38
CA GLY A 376 -29.13 19.78 5.23
C GLY A 376 -29.96 18.50 5.19
N ASP A 377 -31.21 18.61 5.62
CA ASP A 377 -32.17 17.50 5.76
C ASP A 377 -32.48 16.79 4.43
N SER A 378 -32.50 17.54 3.33
CA SER A 378 -32.78 17.00 2.00
C SER A 378 -31.68 16.04 1.54
N LYS A 379 -30.39 16.41 1.70
CA LYS A 379 -29.27 15.54 1.37
C LYS A 379 -29.22 14.32 2.29
N SER A 380 -29.48 14.53 3.59
CA SER A 380 -29.54 13.45 4.59
C SER A 380 -30.61 12.40 4.24
N SER A 381 -31.83 12.85 3.92
CA SER A 381 -32.95 11.95 3.58
C SER A 381 -32.69 11.15 2.31
N ASN A 382 -32.08 11.78 1.28
CA ASN A 382 -31.72 11.09 0.05
C ASN A 382 -30.65 10.01 0.32
N ALA A 383 -29.55 10.36 1.00
CA ALA A 383 -28.50 9.41 1.32
C ALA A 383 -29.00 8.24 2.18
N MET A 384 -29.89 8.49 3.14
CA MET A 384 -30.48 7.44 3.98
C MET A 384 -31.41 6.50 3.18
N ASN A 385 -32.08 7.01 2.15
CA ASN A 385 -32.94 6.20 1.27
C ASN A 385 -32.12 5.41 0.25
N ASP A 386 -31.07 5.99 -0.33
CA ASP A 386 -30.15 5.30 -1.24
C ASP A 386 -29.50 4.09 -0.55
N ILE A 387 -29.19 4.20 0.74
CA ILE A 387 -28.71 3.08 1.57
C ILE A 387 -29.79 2.01 1.79
N LYS A 388 -31.08 2.37 1.89
CA LYS A 388 -32.15 1.38 2.08
C LYS A 388 -32.33 0.49 0.86
N GLU A 389 -32.28 1.08 -0.34
CA GLU A 389 -32.45 0.34 -1.60
C GLU A 389 -31.35 -0.72 -1.84
N GLN A 390 -30.17 -0.56 -1.22
CA GLN A 390 -29.06 -1.52 -1.34
C GLN A 390 -29.13 -2.70 -0.36
N VAL A 391 -29.98 -2.65 0.66
CA VAL A 391 -30.14 -3.75 1.66
C VAL A 391 -31.30 -4.70 1.28
N GLU A 392 -32.21 -4.25 0.41
CA GLU A 392 -33.37 -5.02 -0.05
C GLU A 392 -33.11 -5.77 -1.38
N LEU A 393 -31.92 -5.65 -1.95
CA LEU A 393 -31.40 -6.40 -3.10
C LEU A 393 -30.39 -7.45 -2.63
#